data_AF-A0A7S2QS65-F1
#
_entry.id   AF-A0A7S2QS65-F1
#
_cell.length_a   1.000
_cell.length_b   1.000
_cell.length_c   1.000
_cell.angle_alpha   90.00
_cell.angle_beta   90.00
_cell.angle_gamma   90.00
#
_symmetry.space_group_name_H-M   'P 1'
#
loop_
_entity.id
_entity.type
_entity.pdbx_description
1 polymer ?
#
loop_
_entity_poly.entity_id
_entity_poly.type
_entity_poly.pdbx_seq_one_letter_code
_entity_poly.pdbx_strand_id
1 'polypeptide(L)'
;GPPLPSSLPPPPETKEIRSSSGDTEGKSRGKAVGRFKRKVKVSSSLVHRIKAISWRGKYTTSEYYPVKVLDKHFRLRQTVCGERKGLGTGSTVWDGGQILLKYIEHRYRTSGFQGKSVIDLGSGTGAVGLTAAVLGAKRVL
;
A
#
# COMPACT_ATOMS: atom_id res chain seq x y z
N GLY A 1 10.66 19.50 -16.21
CA GLY A 1 10.79 18.72 -14.96
C GLY A 1 10.89 17.25 -15.31
N PRO A 2 11.62 16.42 -14.55
CA PRO A 2 11.74 15.00 -14.87
C PRO A 2 10.40 14.27 -14.66
N PRO A 3 10.08 13.26 -15.49
CA PRO A 3 8.80 12.54 -15.44
C PRO A 3 8.71 11.62 -14.22
N LEU A 4 7.50 11.49 -13.68
CA LEU A 4 7.16 10.58 -12.58
C LEU A 4 7.43 9.11 -12.99
N PRO A 5 8.00 8.27 -12.10
CA PRO A 5 8.28 6.87 -12.41
C PRO A 5 6.99 6.06 -12.65
N SER A 6 6.92 5.41 -13.80
CA SER A 6 5.75 4.80 -14.43
C SER A 6 5.50 3.32 -14.09
N SER A 7 6.09 2.76 -13.03
CA SER A 7 5.89 1.34 -12.69
C SER A 7 5.40 1.13 -11.27
N LEU A 8 4.09 1.32 -11.11
CA LEU A 8 3.34 0.67 -10.03
C LEU A 8 3.32 -0.85 -10.29
N PRO A 9 3.41 -1.69 -9.24
CA PRO A 9 3.33 -3.14 -9.41
C PRO A 9 1.98 -3.54 -10.05
N PRO A 10 1.98 -4.54 -10.96
CA PRO A 10 0.77 -4.95 -11.67
C PRO A 10 -0.29 -5.48 -10.69
N PRO A 11 -1.59 -5.26 -11.00
CA PRO A 11 -2.70 -5.70 -10.15
C PRO A 11 -2.80 -7.23 -10.13
N PRO A 12 -3.24 -7.83 -9.00
CA PRO A 12 -3.49 -9.26 -8.93
C PRO A 12 -4.69 -9.65 -9.82
N GLU A 13 -4.54 -10.79 -10.50
CA GLU A 13 -5.49 -11.37 -11.45
C GLU A 13 -6.77 -11.84 -10.73
N THR A 14 -7.93 -11.36 -11.17
CA THR A 14 -9.24 -11.69 -10.60
C THR A 14 -9.64 -13.10 -11.07
N LYS A 15 -9.66 -14.09 -10.17
CA LYS A 15 -10.35 -15.36 -10.45
C LYS A 15 -11.86 -15.11 -10.43
N GLU A 16 -12.50 -15.24 -11.58
CA GLU A 16 -13.96 -15.22 -11.71
C GLU A 16 -14.58 -16.35 -10.89
N ILE A 17 -15.46 -15.99 -9.95
CA ILE A 17 -16.33 -16.94 -9.26
C ILE A 17 -17.51 -17.20 -10.20
N ARG A 18 -17.50 -18.35 -10.88
CA ARG A 18 -18.67 -18.91 -11.57
C ARG A 18 -19.65 -19.44 -10.53
N SER A 19 -20.85 -18.89 -10.46
CA SER A 19 -21.99 -19.52 -9.78
C SER A 19 -22.98 -20.03 -10.83
N SER A 20 -23.05 -21.35 -10.97
CA SER A 20 -24.08 -22.13 -11.63
C SER A 20 -25.39 -22.15 -10.82
N SER A 21 -26.43 -22.77 -11.41
CA SER A 21 -27.76 -23.12 -10.89
C SER A 21 -28.82 -22.05 -11.21
N GLY A 22 -29.97 -22.34 -11.82
CA GLY A 22 -30.67 -23.58 -12.15
C GLY A 22 -32.15 -23.21 -12.23
N ASP A 23 -32.82 -23.53 -13.34
CA ASP A 23 -34.21 -23.17 -13.59
C ASP A 23 -35.18 -23.89 -12.64
N THR A 24 -36.20 -23.18 -12.15
CA THR A 24 -37.53 -23.77 -11.88
C THR A 24 -38.60 -22.67 -11.71
N GLU A 25 -39.71 -22.86 -12.42
CA GLU A 25 -40.91 -22.02 -12.42
C GLU A 25 -41.67 -22.02 -11.09
N GLY A 26 -42.33 -20.89 -10.78
CA GLY A 26 -43.26 -20.75 -9.66
C GLY A 26 -44.05 -19.45 -9.72
N LYS A 27 -45.23 -19.49 -10.32
CA LYS A 27 -46.17 -18.38 -10.55
C LYS A 27 -46.98 -18.07 -9.27
N SER A 28 -46.91 -16.83 -8.77
CA SER A 28 -48.04 -16.25 -8.02
C SER A 28 -47.99 -14.73 -7.86
N ARG A 29 -49.16 -14.12 -8.04
CA ARG A 29 -49.48 -12.69 -8.07
C ARG A 29 -49.28 -12.02 -6.70
N GLY A 30 -48.55 -10.91 -6.69
CA GLY A 30 -48.42 -10.02 -5.53
C GLY A 30 -47.98 -8.62 -5.98
N LYS A 31 -48.65 -7.60 -5.46
CA LYS A 31 -48.63 -6.19 -5.90
C LYS A 31 -47.22 -5.60 -6.09
N ALA A 32 -47.02 -4.95 -7.23
CA ALA A 32 -45.78 -4.25 -7.58
C ALA A 32 -45.58 -2.99 -6.73
N VAL A 33 -44.84 -3.10 -5.62
CA VAL A 33 -44.12 -1.96 -5.04
C VAL A 33 -42.76 -1.93 -5.73
N GLY A 34 -42.63 -1.05 -6.73
CA GLY A 34 -41.41 -0.87 -7.50
C GLY A 34 -40.25 -0.45 -6.60
N ARG A 35 -39.44 -1.42 -6.15
CA ARG A 35 -38.17 -1.16 -5.48
C ARG A 35 -37.19 -0.63 -6.52
N PHE A 36 -37.15 0.70 -6.65
CA PHE A 36 -36.22 1.42 -7.52
C PHE A 36 -34.78 1.16 -7.04
N LYS A 37 -34.16 0.06 -7.51
CA LYS A 37 -32.73 -0.19 -7.33
C LYS A 37 -31.98 0.86 -8.15
N ARG A 38 -31.69 2.01 -7.53
CA ARG A 38 -30.74 2.99 -8.09
C ARG A 38 -29.39 2.28 -8.22
N LYS A 39 -29.07 1.80 -9.43
CA LYS A 39 -27.68 1.54 -9.84
C LYS A 39 -27.00 2.91 -9.87
N VAL A 40 -26.41 3.30 -8.74
CA VAL A 40 -25.53 4.46 -8.69
C VAL A 40 -24.32 4.11 -9.56
N LYS A 41 -24.32 4.62 -10.79
CA LYS A 41 -23.23 4.46 -11.75
C LYS A 41 -22.10 5.37 -11.26
N VAL A 42 -21.30 4.86 -10.33
CA VAL A 42 -20.15 5.60 -9.79
C VAL A 42 -19.23 5.92 -10.98
N SER A 43 -18.96 7.22 -11.18
CA SER A 43 -18.13 7.70 -12.28
C SER A 43 -16.80 6.94 -12.33
N SER A 44 -16.38 6.52 -13.52
CA SER A 44 -15.10 5.84 -13.74
C SER A 44 -13.93 6.64 -13.19
N SER A 45 -14.00 7.99 -13.22
CA SER A 45 -12.98 8.87 -12.65
C SER A 45 -12.88 8.77 -11.13
N LEU A 46 -14.02 8.61 -10.45
CA LEU A 46 -14.07 8.44 -8.99
C LEU A 46 -13.54 7.06 -8.57
N VAL A 47 -13.87 6.02 -9.35
CA VAL A 47 -13.32 4.67 -9.16
C VAL A 47 -11.80 4.64 -9.37
N HIS A 48 -11.27 5.32 -10.39
CA HIS A 48 -9.83 5.43 -10.62
C HIS A 48 -9.11 6.13 -9.46
N ARG A 49 -9.71 7.21 -8.93
CA ARG A 49 -9.16 7.95 -7.78
C ARG A 49 -9.14 7.10 -6.50
N ILE A 50 -10.21 6.34 -6.24
CA ILE A 50 -10.27 5.43 -5.08
C ILE A 50 -9.27 4.29 -5.22
N LYS A 51 -9.11 3.72 -6.42
CA LYS A 51 -8.09 2.69 -6.72
C LYS A 51 -6.67 3.21 -6.57
N ALA A 52 -6.41 4.48 -6.91
CA ALA A 52 -5.09 5.08 -6.76
C ALA A 52 -4.65 5.25 -5.29
N ILE A 53 -5.57 5.11 -4.33
CA ILE A 53 -5.31 5.28 -2.89
C ILE A 53 -5.40 3.94 -2.14
N SER A 54 -6.05 2.92 -2.73
CA SER A 54 -6.28 1.63 -2.08
C SER A 54 -5.01 0.89 -1.67
N TRP A 55 -3.88 1.16 -2.33
CA TRP A 55 -2.58 0.59 -1.97
C TRP A 55 -2.15 0.94 -0.54
N ARG A 56 -2.58 2.10 0.01
CA ARG A 56 -2.27 2.54 1.37
C ARG A 56 -2.79 1.56 2.43
N GLY A 57 -3.95 0.95 2.16
CA GLY A 57 -4.59 0.01 3.06
C GLY A 57 -4.08 -1.43 2.96
N LYS A 58 -3.26 -1.76 1.94
CA LYS A 58 -2.98 -3.16 1.57
C LYS A 58 -2.22 -3.93 2.65
N TYR A 59 -1.31 -3.26 3.35
CA TYR A 59 -0.43 -3.89 4.34
C TYR A 59 -0.62 -3.34 5.75
N THR A 60 -1.68 -2.55 5.99
CA THR A 60 -1.95 -1.90 7.28
C THR A 60 -2.14 -2.92 8.41
N THR A 61 -2.74 -4.07 8.13
CA THR A 61 -2.99 -5.14 9.11
C THR A 61 -1.97 -6.29 9.03
N SER A 62 -1.03 -6.23 8.09
CA SER A 62 -0.03 -7.28 7.89
C SER A 62 1.08 -7.18 8.94
N GLU A 63 1.48 -8.31 9.51
CA GLU A 63 2.65 -8.37 10.42
C GLU A 63 3.95 -7.97 9.71
N TYR A 64 4.02 -8.14 8.39
CA TYR A 64 5.19 -7.75 7.61
C TYR A 64 4.83 -6.79 6.50
N TYR A 65 5.60 -5.70 6.40
CA TYR A 65 5.54 -4.75 5.30
C TYR A 65 6.66 -5.04 4.28
N PRO A 66 6.34 -5.42 3.04
CA PRO A 66 7.37 -5.67 2.02
C PRO A 66 7.95 -4.36 1.51
N VAL A 67 9.28 -4.24 1.53
CA VAL A 67 10.01 -3.12 0.97
C VAL A 67 10.94 -3.62 -0.13
N LYS A 68 10.93 -2.91 -1.25
CA LYS A 68 11.89 -3.07 -2.34
C LYS A 68 12.67 -1.76 -2.48
N VAL A 69 13.99 -1.83 -2.43
CA VAL A 69 14.88 -0.69 -2.69
C VAL A 69 15.95 -1.18 -3.67
N LEU A 70 15.99 -0.57 -4.85
CA LEU A 70 16.83 -1.03 -5.96
C LEU A 70 16.56 -2.50 -6.32
N ASP A 71 17.58 -3.34 -6.22
CA ASP A 71 17.60 -4.79 -6.39
C ASP A 71 17.36 -5.56 -5.08
N LYS A 72 17.32 -4.87 -3.93
CA LYS A 72 17.17 -5.50 -2.62
C LYS A 72 15.71 -5.53 -2.17
N HIS A 73 15.35 -6.66 -1.58
CA HIS A 73 14.03 -6.90 -1.02
C HIS A 73 14.16 -7.26 0.46
N PHE A 74 13.42 -6.56 1.31
CA PHE A 74 13.38 -6.86 2.74
C PHE A 74 11.96 -6.65 3.27
N ARG A 75 11.71 -7.17 4.47
CA ARG A 75 10.40 -7.08 5.14
C ARG A 75 10.58 -6.40 6.47
N LEU A 76 9.76 -5.41 6.75
CA LEU A 76 9.73 -4.73 8.03
C LEU A 76 8.66 -5.37 8.91
N ARG A 77 9.02 -5.73 10.14
CA ARG A 77 8.03 -6.22 11.10
C ARG A 77 7.19 -5.05 11.59
N GLN A 78 5.88 -5.21 11.51
CA GLN A 78 4.89 -4.27 12.00
C GLN A 78 4.16 -4.87 13.20
N THR A 79 3.95 -4.05 14.22
CA THR A 79 3.03 -4.39 15.31
C THR A 79 1.82 -3.49 15.20
N VAL A 80 0.73 -4.04 14.66
CA VAL A 80 -0.56 -3.33 14.55
C VAL A 80 -1.08 -3.03 15.95
N CYS A 81 -1.61 -1.83 16.14
CA CYS A 81 -2.05 -1.32 17.45
C CYS A 81 -0.96 -1.43 18.53
N GLY A 82 0.27 -1.03 18.21
CA GLY A 82 1.40 -1.05 19.14
C GLY A 82 1.13 -0.27 20.43
N GLU A 83 0.27 0.74 20.40
CA GLU A 83 -0.19 1.48 21.58
C GLU A 83 -0.87 0.58 22.62
N ARG A 84 -1.57 -0.47 22.19
CA ARG A 84 -2.19 -1.46 23.09
C ARG A 84 -1.16 -2.39 23.74
N LYS A 85 0.06 -2.42 23.21
CA LYS A 85 1.20 -3.24 23.68
C LYS A 85 2.33 -2.38 24.24
N GLY A 86 2.09 -1.08 24.47
CA GLY A 86 3.09 -0.14 24.99
C GLY A 86 4.18 0.29 23.99
N LEU A 87 4.10 -0.13 22.73
CA LEU A 87 5.05 0.21 21.66
C LEU A 87 4.68 1.50 20.90
N GLY A 88 3.58 2.14 21.28
CA GLY A 88 3.05 3.33 20.62
C GLY A 88 2.64 3.09 19.17
N THR A 89 2.39 4.19 18.45
CA THR A 89 1.91 4.15 17.06
C THR A 89 3.04 4.07 16.02
N GLY A 90 4.31 4.11 16.47
CA GLY A 90 5.50 4.03 15.59
C GLY A 90 5.82 2.61 15.09
N SER A 91 5.10 1.60 15.55
CA SER A 91 5.36 0.19 15.20
C SER A 91 4.77 -0.27 13.87
N THR A 92 4.20 0.64 13.07
CA THR A 92 3.69 0.37 11.72
C THR A 92 4.37 1.27 10.69
N VAL A 93 4.38 0.84 9.44
CA VAL A 93 4.92 1.65 8.35
C VAL A 93 3.89 2.68 7.94
N TRP A 94 4.15 3.94 8.25
CA TRP A 94 3.31 5.07 7.85
C TRP A 94 3.46 5.40 6.37
N ASP A 95 2.37 5.84 5.74
CA ASP A 95 2.37 6.25 4.33
C ASP A 95 3.45 7.29 4.02
N GLY A 96 3.71 8.22 4.94
CA GLY A 96 4.77 9.22 4.81
C GLY A 96 6.16 8.59 4.70
N GLY A 97 6.45 7.57 5.50
CA GLY A 97 7.71 6.81 5.42
C GLY A 97 7.85 6.06 4.10
N GLN A 98 6.75 5.52 3.57
CA GLN A 98 6.75 4.84 2.26
C GLN A 98 7.01 5.80 1.10
N ILE A 99 6.44 7.01 1.16
CA ILE A 99 6.69 8.02 0.13
C ILE A 99 8.14 8.51 0.22
N LEU A 100 8.63 8.78 1.43
CA LEU A 100 9.99 9.25 1.64
C LEU A 100 11.02 8.23 1.18
N LEU A 101 10.85 6.94 1.49
CA LEU A 101 11.80 5.90 1.06
C LEU A 101 11.88 5.83 -0.48
N LYS A 102 10.74 5.96 -1.17
CA LYS A 102 10.69 5.97 -2.64
C LYS A 102 11.26 7.24 -3.25
N TYR A 103 11.04 8.37 -2.60
CA TYR A 103 11.63 9.64 -3.00
C TYR A 103 13.16 9.57 -2.94
N ILE A 104 13.72 9.13 -1.81
CA ILE A 104 15.19 9.07 -1.67
C ILE A 104 15.81 8.00 -2.57
N GLU A 105 15.15 6.85 -2.74
CA GLU A 105 15.56 5.81 -3.68
C GLU A 105 15.67 6.38 -5.10
N HIS A 106 14.67 7.13 -5.54
CA HIS A 106 14.65 7.73 -6.87
C HIS A 106 15.67 8.88 -7.00
N ARG A 107 15.71 9.78 -6.02
CA ARG A 107 16.51 11.01 -6.08
C ARG A 107 18.00 10.80 -5.89
N TYR A 108 18.39 9.77 -5.14
CA TYR A 108 19.75 9.52 -4.67
C TYR A 108 20.30 8.15 -5.04
N ARG A 109 19.69 7.48 -6.04
CA ARG A 109 19.99 6.14 -6.52
C ARG A 109 21.48 5.81 -6.71
N THR A 110 22.27 6.75 -7.21
CA THR A 110 23.64 6.49 -7.68
C THR A 110 24.72 6.77 -6.65
N SER A 111 24.58 7.79 -5.81
CA SER A 111 25.65 8.17 -4.87
C SER A 111 25.22 9.07 -3.71
N GLY A 112 23.93 9.39 -3.56
CA GLY A 112 23.52 10.46 -2.64
C GLY A 112 23.77 10.17 -1.16
N PHE A 113 23.85 8.88 -0.79
CA PHE A 113 24.10 8.41 0.56
C PHE A 113 25.46 7.75 0.75
N GLN A 114 26.23 7.52 -0.32
CA GLN A 114 27.49 6.77 -0.26
C GLN A 114 28.46 7.39 0.76
N GLY A 115 28.85 6.63 1.78
CA GLY A 115 29.81 7.05 2.80
C GLY A 115 29.27 8.04 3.85
N LYS A 116 27.99 8.44 3.77
CA LYS A 116 27.41 9.45 4.66
C LYS A 116 26.96 8.85 6.00
N SER A 117 26.95 9.70 7.02
CA SER A 117 26.26 9.41 8.29
C SER A 117 24.88 10.04 8.24
N VAL A 118 23.84 9.26 8.52
CA VAL A 118 22.43 9.64 8.46
C VAL A 118 21.81 9.46 9.85
N ILE A 119 20.87 10.32 10.19
CA ILE A 119 20.04 10.17 11.40
C ILE A 119 18.57 10.03 10.97
N ASP A 120 17.89 8.98 11.46
CA ASP A 120 16.48 8.70 11.18
C ASP A 120 15.63 8.94 12.45
N LEU A 121 15.21 10.20 12.62
CA LEU A 121 14.45 10.61 13.79
C LEU A 121 13.01 10.11 13.71
N GLY A 122 12.56 9.40 14.74
CA GLY A 122 11.23 8.80 14.73
C GLY A 122 11.13 7.63 13.74
N SER A 123 12.21 6.86 13.60
CA SER A 123 12.37 5.79 12.60
C SER A 123 11.24 4.76 12.61
N GLY A 124 10.60 4.53 13.75
CA GLY A 124 9.49 3.60 13.91
C GLY A 124 9.89 2.18 13.55
N THR A 125 9.53 1.75 12.34
CA THR A 125 9.97 0.46 11.75
C THR A 125 11.38 0.49 11.14
N GLY A 126 11.99 1.67 11.02
CA GLY A 126 13.29 1.88 10.40
C GLY A 126 13.28 1.86 8.87
N ALA A 127 12.11 1.97 8.24
CA ALA A 127 11.97 1.83 6.78
C ALA A 127 12.89 2.78 5.98
N VAL A 128 12.93 4.04 6.40
CA VAL A 128 13.66 5.11 5.71
C VAL A 128 15.15 4.99 6.01
N GLY A 129 15.53 4.80 7.27
CA GLY A 129 16.91 4.54 7.66
C GLY A 129 17.52 3.32 6.96
N LEU A 130 16.80 2.19 6.91
CA LEU A 130 17.24 0.99 6.17
C LEU A 130 17.41 1.28 4.68
N THR A 131 16.54 2.09 4.09
CA THR A 131 16.66 2.52 2.70
C THR A 131 17.94 3.34 2.50
N ALA A 132 18.26 4.27 3.41
CA ALA A 132 19.50 5.04 3.36
C ALA A 132 20.74 4.14 3.49
N ALA A 133 20.70 3.11 4.33
CA ALA A 133 21.76 2.10 4.45
C ALA A 133 21.95 1.32 3.14
N VAL A 134 20.86 0.87 2.50
CA VAL A 134 20.90 0.20 1.19
C VAL A 134 21.49 1.10 0.10
N LEU A 135 21.25 2.41 0.16
CA LEU A 135 21.81 3.41 -0.76
C LEU A 135 23.27 3.78 -0.47
N GLY A 136 23.94 3.08 0.46
CA GLY A 136 25.37 3.22 0.72
C GLY A 136 25.75 4.12 1.91
N ALA A 137 24.78 4.50 2.76
CA ALA A 137 25.12 5.20 4.01
C ALA A 137 26.08 4.35 4.85
N LYS A 138 27.15 4.99 5.35
CA LYS A 138 28.15 4.33 6.21
C LYS A 138 27.56 4.01 7.58
N ARG A 139 26.68 4.87 8.08
CA ARG A 139 26.03 4.72 9.38
C ARG A 139 24.66 5.38 9.35
N VAL A 140 23.68 4.72 9.95
CA VAL A 140 22.36 5.28 10.25
C VAL A 140 22.16 5.22 11.76
N LEU A 141 21.78 6.35 12.34
CA LEU A 141 21.55 6.56 13.77
C LEU A 141 20.06 6.73 14.05
#